data_AF-A0A382WRY0-F1
#
_entry.id   AF-A0A382WRY0-F1
#
_cell.length_a   1.000
_cell.length_b   1.000
_cell.length_c   1.000
_cell.angle_alpha   90.00
_cell.angle_beta   90.00
_cell.angle_gamma   90.00
#
_symmetry.space_group_name_H-M   'P 1'
#
loop_
_entity.id
_entity.type
_entity.pdbx_description
1 polymer ?
#
loop_
_entity_poly.entity_id
_entity_poly.type
_entity_poly.pdbx_seq_one_letter_code
_entity_poly.pdbx_strand_id
1 'polypeptide(L)' 'MKTEQLDIELLKDFSPLDGLRHDNLVALARKVRILELLPEELLFREGDTGKHTLYLLSGTLELLEGGQVVELIESNT' A
#
# COMPACT_ATOMS: atom_id res chain seq x y z
N MET A 1 6.04 -15.30 13.90
CA MET A 1 5.47 -14.85 12.62
C MET A 1 6.62 -14.78 11.63
N LYS A 2 6.56 -15.56 10.54
CA LYS A 2 7.60 -15.58 9.52
C LYS A 2 7.48 -14.26 8.77
N THR A 3 8.51 -13.40 8.84
CA THR A 3 8.68 -12.32 7.87
C THR A 3 8.95 -13.00 6.55
N GLU A 4 7.90 -13.28 5.78
CA GLU A 4 8.07 -13.57 4.37
C GLU A 4 8.72 -12.32 3.76
N GLN A 5 9.94 -12.50 3.27
CA GLN A 5 10.65 -11.44 2.60
C GLN A 5 9.80 -11.10 1.38
N LEU A 6 9.30 -9.86 1.34
CA LEU A 6 8.52 -9.37 0.22
C LEU A 6 9.34 -9.56 -1.06
N ASP A 7 8.73 -10.10 -2.11
CA ASP A 7 9.39 -10.25 -3.40
C ASP A 7 9.75 -8.87 -3.94
N ILE A 8 11.01 -8.69 -4.32
CA ILE A 8 11.49 -7.44 -4.91
C ILE A 8 10.82 -7.20 -6.26
N GLU A 9 10.47 -8.26 -6.98
CA GLU A 9 9.78 -8.14 -8.27
C GLU A 9 8.40 -7.51 -8.08
N LEU A 10 7.66 -7.88 -7.03
CA LEU A 10 6.37 -7.26 -6.70
C LEU A 10 6.48 -5.74 -6.47
N LEU A 11 7.57 -5.26 -5.86
CA LEU A 11 7.76 -3.82 -5.67
C LEU A 11 7.89 -3.06 -6.99
N LYS A 12 8.43 -3.69 -8.04
CA LYS A 12 8.63 -3.03 -9.34
C LYS A 12 7.33 -2.85 -10.12
N ASP A 13 6.24 -3.50 -9.71
CA ASP A 13 4.93 -3.33 -10.34
C ASP A 13 4.27 -2.00 -9.92
N PHE A 14 4.82 -1.32 -8.91
CA PHE A 14 4.26 -0.08 -8.37
C PHE A 14 5.13 1.15 -8.68
N SER A 15 4.51 2.21 -9.19
CA SER A 15 5.20 3.49 -9.36
C SER A 15 5.19 4.33 -8.06
N PRO A 16 6.27 5.05 -7.70
CA PRO A 16 7.54 5.22 -8.41
C PRO A 16 8.63 4.22 -7.98
N LEU A 17 8.27 3.04 -7.47
CA LEU A 17 9.23 2.04 -6.99
C LEU A 17 9.94 1.34 -8.15
N ASP A 18 9.26 1.20 -9.29
CA ASP A 18 9.76 0.72 -10.58
C ASP A 18 11.05 1.40 -11.06
N GLY A 19 11.23 2.68 -10.74
CA GLY A 19 12.43 3.46 -11.09
C GLY A 19 13.61 3.34 -10.10
N LEU A 20 13.45 2.60 -9.00
CA LEU A 20 14.48 2.50 -7.97
C LEU A 20 15.60 1.53 -8.38
N ARG A 21 16.84 1.88 -8.02
CA ARG A 21 17.98 0.97 -8.15
C ARG A 21 17.76 -0.28 -7.30
N HIS A 22 18.34 -1.40 -7.74
CA HIS A 22 18.19 -2.70 -7.07
C HIS A 22 18.60 -2.68 -5.59
N ASP A 23 19.70 -2.02 -5.22
CA ASP A 23 20.16 -1.88 -3.84
C ASP A 23 19.12 -1.16 -2.95
N ASN A 24 18.47 -0.12 -3.49
CA ASN A 24 17.41 0.61 -2.80
C ASN A 24 16.14 -0.24 -2.67
N LEU A 25 15.78 -1.02 -3.69
CA LEU A 25 14.64 -1.95 -3.63
C LEU A 25 14.84 -3.03 -2.57
N VAL A 26 16.03 -3.64 -2.51
CA VAL A 26 16.37 -4.62 -1.47
C VAL A 26 16.26 -4.01 -0.07
N ALA A 27 16.72 -2.76 0.11
CA ALA A 27 16.61 -2.06 1.38
C ALA A 27 15.14 -1.72 1.74
N LEU A 28 14.33 -1.39 0.75
CA LEU A 28 12.90 -1.10 0.90
C LEU A 28 12.10 -2.36 1.25
N ALA A 29 12.33 -3.49 0.56
CA ALA A 29 11.67 -4.77 0.81
C ALA A 29 11.81 -5.25 2.28
N ARG A 30 12.88 -4.86 2.96
CA ARG A 30 13.10 -5.15 4.39
C ARG A 30 12.29 -4.27 5.36
N LYS A 31 11.76 -3.15 4.88
CA LYS A 31 11.00 -2.16 5.67
C LYS A 31 9.50 -2.16 5.35
N VAL A 32 9.14 -2.69 4.20
CA VAL A 32 7.75 -2.85 3.75
C VAL A 32 7.10 -4.04 4.46
N ARG A 33 5.78 -3.97 4.61
CA ARG A 33 4.95 -5.00 5.22
C ARG A 33 3.70 -5.13 4.36
N ILE A 34 3.24 -6.37 4.15
CA ILE A 34 1.89 -6.60 3.61
C ILE A 34 0.91 -6.47 4.77
N LEU A 35 -0.16 -5.74 4.54
CA LEU A 35 -1.28 -5.61 5.46
C LEU A 35 -2.50 -6.21 4.77
N GLU A 36 -3.20 -7.08 5.47
CA GLU A 36 -4.52 -7.55 5.05
C GLU A 36 -5.56 -6.74 5.83
N LEU A 37 -6.65 -6.37 5.15
CA LEU A 37 -7.76 -5.65 5.74
C LEU A 37 -9.01 -6.50 5.63
N LEU A 38 -9.79 -6.50 6.70
CA LEU A 38 -11.15 -7.02 6.67
C LEU A 38 -12.11 -5.93 6.14
N PRO A 39 -13.27 -6.33 5.60
CA PRO A 39 -14.33 -5.37 5.30
C PRO A 39 -14.62 -4.48 6.51
N GLU A 40 -14.88 -3.20 6.23
CA GLU A 40 -15.16 -2.16 7.24
C GLU A 40 -13.97 -1.73 8.13
N GLU A 41 -12.76 -2.29 7.93
CA GLU A 41 -11.56 -1.75 8.57
C GLU A 41 -11.08 -0.46 7.89
N LEU A 42 -10.71 0.52 8.70
CA LEU A 42 -10.20 1.81 8.24
C LEU A 42 -8.67 1.81 8.27
N LEU A 43 -8.05 2.12 7.13
CA LEU A 43 -6.60 2.30 7.00
C LEU A 43 -6.11 3.58 7.69
N PHE A 44 -6.83 4.68 7.48
CA PHE A 44 -6.55 5.99 8.04
C PHE A 44 -7.84 6.81 8.08
N ARG A 45 -7.81 7.90 8.83
CA ARG A 45 -8.91 8.86 8.94
C ARG A 45 -8.48 10.25 8.49
N GLU A 46 -9.47 11.05 8.10
CA GLU A 46 -9.25 12.47 7.82
C GLU A 46 -8.60 13.15 9.03
N GLY A 47 -7.50 13.87 8.78
CA GLY A 47 -6.70 14.52 9.83
C GLY A 47 -5.55 13.68 10.40
N ASP A 48 -5.41 12.40 10.02
CA ASP A 48 -4.25 11.60 10.41
C ASP A 48 -2.96 12.18 9.80
N THR A 49 -1.94 12.40 10.65
CA THR A 49 -0.66 13.03 10.24
C THR A 49 0.46 12.03 9.97
N GLY A 50 0.13 10.77 9.69
CA GLY A 50 1.10 9.71 9.43
C GLY A 50 1.75 9.85 8.06
N LYS A 51 3.08 9.66 7.98
CA LYS A 51 3.79 9.57 6.70
C LYS A 51 3.85 8.12 6.23
N HIS A 52 2.73 7.63 5.70
CA HIS A 52 2.63 6.30 5.11
C HIS A 52 2.37 6.40 3.61
N THR A 53 3.08 5.59 2.84
CA THR A 53 2.75 5.33 1.44
C THR A 53 2.16 3.94 1.38
N LEU A 54 0.93 3.85 0.87
CA LEU A 54 0.20 2.60 0.74
C LEU A 54 0.07 2.26 -0.74
N TYR A 55 0.26 0.98 -1.05
CA TYR A 55 0.04 0.40 -2.36
C TYR A 55 -1.01 -0.68 -2.22
N LEU A 56 -2.03 -0.67 -3.09
CA LEU A 56 -3.10 -1.64 -3.05
C LEU A 56 -2.72 -2.84 -3.93
N LEU A 57 -2.41 -3.97 -3.30
CA LEU A 57 -2.02 -5.19 -4.03
C LEU A 57 -3.21 -5.91 -4.65
N SER A 58 -4.36 -5.90 -3.97
CA SER A 58 -5.56 -6.60 -4.40
C SER A 58 -6.81 -6.01 -3.74
N GLY A 59 -7.96 -6.25 -4.36
CA GLY A 59 -9.25 -5.76 -3.88
C GLY A 59 -9.53 -4.31 -4.26
N THR A 60 -10.41 -3.70 -3.46
CA THR A 60 -10.98 -2.38 -3.69
C THR A 60 -11.12 -1.64 -2.37
N LEU A 61 -10.82 -0.34 -2.36
CA LEU A 61 -10.95 0.55 -1.21
C LEU A 61 -11.90 1.72 -1.54
N GLU A 62 -12.68 2.13 -0.55
CA GLU A 62 -13.47 3.36 -0.62
C GLU A 62 -12.71 4.50 0.05
N LEU A 63 -12.59 5.63 -0.63
CA LEU A 63 -12.13 6.88 -0.02
C LEU A 63 -13.35 7.67 0.42
N LEU A 64 -13.39 8.03 1.71
CA LEU A 64 -14.47 8.80 2.29
C LEU A 64 -14.01 10.21 2.66
N GLU A 65 -14.82 11.21 2.32
CA GLU A 65 -14.69 12.60 2.77
C GLU A 65 -15.99 13.03 3.43
N GLY A 66 -15.94 13.51 4.67
CA GLY A 66 -17.15 13.86 5.42
C GLY A 66 -18.16 12.71 5.60
N GLY A 67 -17.70 11.45 5.54
CA GLY A 67 -18.53 10.25 5.63
C GLY A 67 -19.23 9.85 4.33
N GLN A 68 -18.94 10.49 3.21
CA GLN A 68 -19.42 10.12 1.88
C GLN A 68 -18.29 9.54 1.05
N VAL A 69 -18.59 8.46 0.29
CA VAL A 69 -17.63 7.89 -0.66
C VAL A 69 -17.41 8.88 -1.80
N VAL A 70 -16.17 9.34 -1.97
CA VAL A 70 -15.77 10.28 -3.02
C VAL A 70 -15.01 9.59 -4.15
N GLU A 71 -14.38 8.45 -3.87
CA GLU A 71 -13.60 7.69 -4.85
C GLU A 71 -13.55 6.20 -4.49
N LEU A 72 -13.44 5.36 -5.52
CA LEU A 72 -13.20 3.93 -5.40
C LEU A 72 -11.82 3.63 -5.99
N ILE A 73 -10.94 3.03 -5.19
CA ILE A 73 -9.56 2.70 -5.58
C ILE A 73 -9.48 1.20 -5.80
N GLU A 74 -9.16 0.78 -7.02
CA GLU A 74 -9.03 -0.63 -7.43
C GLU A 74 -7.57 -1.00 -7.69
N SER A 75 -7.20 -2.24 -7.35
CA SER A 75 -5.84 -2.81 -7.40
C SER A 75 -5.18 -2.95 -8.80
N ASN A 76 -5.72 -2.34 -9.86
CA ASN A 76 -5.18 -2.42 -11.22
C ASN A 76 -5.13 -1.05 -11.94
N THR A 77 -5.06 0.03 -11.17
CA THR A 77 -4.97 1.42 -11.68
C THR A 77 -3.56 1.95 -11.47
#